data_AF-A0A453HJH7-F1
#
_entry.id   AF-A0A453HJH7-F1
#
_cell.length_a   1.000
_cell.length_b   1.000
_cell.length_c   1.000
_cell.angle_alpha   90.00
_cell.angle_beta   90.00
_cell.angle_gamma   90.00
#
_symmetry.space_group_name_H-M   'P 1'
#
loop_
_entity.id
_entity.type
_entity.pdbx_description
1 polymer ?
#
loop_
_entity_poly.entity_id
_entity_poly.type
_entity_poly.pdbx_seq_one_letter_code
_entity_poly.pdbx_strand_id
1 'polypeptide(L)'
;MILGTNDLWDENDPWARFVTNALKAKEFYRRDVQYIVRNGKALIINELTGRVEPKRRWSDGIHQAVEAKEGLKIQADSVIVAQITYQSLFKLYPKLSGMTGTAKTEEKEFLKMFKMPVIEVPTNLPNIRVDLPIQAFATLRGKWQYVREEVESMFQLGRPVLVGTTSVESSEYLSDLLKSRNIPHNVLNARPKYAAREAEIIAQAGRKHAITISTNMAGRGTDIILGGNPK
;
A
#
# COMPACT_ATOMS: atom_id res chain seq x y z
N MET A 1 -31.39 -1.37 -40.90
CA MET A 1 -30.24 -0.63 -40.34
C MET A 1 -29.34 -1.62 -39.63
N ILE A 2 -28.01 -1.60 -39.85
CA ILE A 2 -27.04 -2.59 -39.32
C ILE A 2 -27.08 -2.71 -37.78
N LEU A 3 -27.47 -1.64 -37.08
CA LEU A 3 -27.50 -1.58 -35.62
C LEU A 3 -28.89 -1.72 -34.99
N GLY A 4 -29.96 -1.85 -35.79
CA GLY A 4 -31.33 -1.99 -35.27
C GLY A 4 -31.91 -0.77 -34.51
N THR A 5 -31.14 0.29 -34.29
CA THR A 5 -31.59 1.54 -33.65
C THR A 5 -32.01 2.60 -34.68
N ASN A 6 -32.95 3.46 -34.29
CA ASN A 6 -33.38 4.64 -35.05
C ASN A 6 -32.66 5.93 -34.60
N ASP A 7 -31.97 5.91 -33.46
CA ASP A 7 -31.21 7.03 -32.93
C ASP A 7 -29.87 6.54 -32.34
N LEU A 8 -28.77 7.08 -32.86
CA LEU A 8 -27.43 6.75 -32.36
C LEU A 8 -27.11 7.45 -31.03
N TRP A 9 -27.84 8.49 -30.67
CA TRP A 9 -27.61 9.32 -29.48
C TRP A 9 -28.55 9.00 -28.32
N ASP A 10 -29.30 7.90 -28.40
CA ASP A 10 -30.18 7.43 -27.32
C ASP A 10 -29.37 7.26 -26.02
N GLU A 11 -29.82 7.89 -24.94
CA GLU A 11 -29.18 7.80 -23.62
C GLU A 11 -29.26 6.38 -23.05
N ASN A 12 -30.29 5.62 -23.41
CA ASN A 12 -30.49 4.24 -22.95
C ASN A 12 -29.70 3.22 -23.79
N ASP A 13 -29.40 3.55 -25.06
CA ASP A 13 -28.60 2.70 -25.96
C ASP A 13 -27.60 3.54 -26.82
N PRO A 14 -26.55 4.11 -26.19
CA PRO A 14 -25.70 5.11 -26.84
C PRO A 14 -24.68 4.50 -27.80
N TRP A 15 -25.09 4.23 -29.04
CA TRP A 15 -24.24 3.69 -30.11
C TRP A 15 -23.25 4.71 -30.71
N ALA A 16 -23.58 6.00 -30.68
CA ALA A 16 -22.77 7.05 -31.31
C ALA A 16 -21.31 7.02 -30.82
N ARG A 17 -21.10 6.83 -29.52
CA ARG A 17 -19.75 6.74 -28.94
C ARG A 17 -18.98 5.54 -29.47
N PHE A 18 -19.61 4.37 -29.54
CA PHE A 18 -18.96 3.14 -30.01
C PHE A 18 -18.62 3.22 -31.50
N VAL A 19 -19.55 3.71 -32.33
CA VAL A 19 -19.31 3.90 -33.77
C VAL A 19 -18.19 4.92 -34.01
N THR A 20 -18.21 6.04 -33.29
CA THR A 20 -17.17 7.07 -33.39
C THR A 20 -15.81 6.53 -32.97
N ASN A 21 -15.73 5.77 -31.88
CA ASN A 21 -14.49 5.17 -31.42
C ASN A 21 -13.98 4.08 -32.37
N ALA A 22 -14.86 3.28 -32.96
CA ALA A 22 -14.50 2.28 -33.97
C ALA A 22 -13.90 2.95 -35.22
N LEU A 23 -14.50 4.04 -35.70
CA LEU A 23 -13.95 4.83 -36.81
C LEU A 23 -12.61 5.46 -36.44
N LYS A 24 -12.49 6.06 -35.25
CA LYS A 24 -11.22 6.61 -34.78
C LYS A 24 -10.13 5.55 -34.71
N ALA A 25 -10.43 4.40 -34.10
CA ALA A 25 -9.51 3.26 -34.00
C ALA A 25 -9.11 2.74 -35.39
N LYS A 26 -10.03 2.72 -36.36
CA LYS A 26 -9.76 2.31 -37.73
C LYS A 26 -8.81 3.28 -38.44
N GLU A 27 -9.13 4.58 -38.44
CA GLU A 27 -8.47 5.58 -39.29
C GLU A 27 -7.20 6.19 -38.66
N PHE A 28 -7.22 6.49 -37.35
CA PHE A 28 -6.15 7.22 -36.66
C PHE A 28 -5.16 6.33 -35.90
N TYR A 29 -5.57 5.12 -35.49
CA TYR A 29 -4.73 4.21 -34.72
C TYR A 29 -4.25 3.07 -35.60
N ARG A 30 -3.04 3.23 -36.15
CA ARG A 30 -2.40 2.25 -37.03
C ARG A 30 -1.42 1.40 -36.24
N ARG A 31 -1.48 0.10 -36.52
CA ARG A 31 -0.51 -0.87 -36.01
C ARG A 31 0.88 -0.51 -36.53
N ASP A 32 1.89 -0.73 -35.68
CA ASP A 32 3.30 -0.43 -35.91
C ASP A 32 3.64 1.07 -36.05
N VAL A 33 2.66 1.95 -35.79
CA VAL A 33 2.86 3.41 -35.70
C VAL A 33 2.47 3.92 -34.31
N GLN A 34 1.18 3.84 -33.96
CA GLN A 34 0.68 4.28 -32.65
C GLN A 34 0.75 3.17 -31.59
N TYR A 35 0.77 1.90 -32.00
CA TYR A 35 0.81 0.76 -31.10
C TYR A 35 1.30 -0.51 -31.78
N ILE A 36 1.63 -1.51 -30.96
CA ILE A 36 1.95 -2.87 -31.41
C ILE A 36 1.04 -3.87 -30.72
N VAL A 37 0.84 -5.03 -31.35
CA VAL A 37 0.15 -6.16 -30.73
C VAL A 37 1.19 -7.18 -30.27
N ARG A 38 1.25 -7.46 -28.96
CA ARG A 38 2.16 -8.46 -28.38
C ARG A 38 1.48 -9.21 -27.26
N ASN A 39 1.63 -10.53 -27.22
CA ASN A 39 1.05 -11.41 -26.19
C ASN A 39 -0.47 -11.20 -26.02
N GLY A 40 -1.20 -11.00 -27.12
CA GLY A 40 -2.64 -10.76 -27.10
C GLY A 40 -3.07 -9.40 -26.51
N LYS A 41 -2.16 -8.41 -26.43
CA LYS A 41 -2.43 -7.05 -25.93
C LYS A 41 -1.98 -5.99 -26.93
N ALA A 42 -2.77 -4.93 -27.05
CA ALA A 42 -2.37 -3.70 -27.74
C ALA A 42 -1.51 -2.86 -26.78
N LEU A 43 -0.26 -2.57 -27.16
CA LEU A 43 0.69 -1.80 -26.36
C LEU A 43 1.00 -0.48 -27.08
N ILE A 44 0.79 0.63 -26.38
CA ILE A 44 0.97 1.98 -26.94
C ILE A 44 2.45 2.26 -27.21
N ILE A 45 2.74 2.84 -28.37
CA ILE A 45 4.06 3.42 -28.66
C ILE A 45 4.00 4.91 -28.31
N ASN A 46 4.95 5.38 -27.53
CA ASN A 46 5.10 6.79 -27.25
C ASN A 46 5.69 7.51 -28.47
N GLU A 47 4.92 8.41 -29.08
CA GLU A 47 5.29 9.09 -30.33
C GLU A 47 6.59 9.91 -30.23
N LEU A 48 6.95 10.41 -29.04
CA LEU A 48 8.16 11.21 -28.84
C LEU A 48 9.41 10.37 -28.69
N THR A 49 9.29 9.15 -28.13
CA THR A 49 10.46 8.33 -27.75
C THR A 49 10.56 7.03 -28.54
N GLY A 50 9.51 6.64 -29.27
CA GLY A 50 9.39 5.33 -29.93
C GLY A 50 9.30 4.15 -28.97
N ARG A 51 9.23 4.38 -27.66
CA ARG A 51 9.21 3.31 -26.64
C ARG A 51 7.81 2.79 -26.42
N VAL A 52 7.71 1.49 -26.14
CA VAL A 52 6.45 0.83 -25.79
C VAL A 52 6.11 1.09 -24.33
N GLU A 53 4.87 1.52 -24.07
CA GLU A 53 4.35 1.86 -22.73
C GLU A 53 3.32 0.81 -22.27
N PRO A 54 3.75 -0.33 -21.67
CA PRO A 54 2.88 -1.49 -21.46
C PRO A 54 1.79 -1.28 -20.38
N LYS A 55 1.92 -0.24 -19.56
CA LYS A 55 0.95 0.09 -18.50
C LYS A 55 -0.05 1.18 -18.91
N ARG A 56 0.15 1.81 -20.07
CA ARG A 56 -0.71 2.91 -20.53
C ARG A 56 -1.84 2.37 -21.39
N ARG A 57 -3.03 2.92 -21.20
CA ARG A 57 -4.21 2.71 -22.05
C ARG A 57 -4.71 4.06 -22.55
N TRP A 58 -5.36 4.08 -23.72
CA TRP A 58 -6.03 5.29 -24.19
C TRP A 58 -7.38 5.44 -23.50
N SER A 59 -7.76 6.67 -23.19
CA SER A 59 -9.02 6.99 -22.52
C SER A 59 -10.24 6.88 -23.44
N ASP A 60 -11.43 7.17 -22.89
CA ASP A 60 -12.69 7.33 -23.62
C ASP A 60 -13.15 6.14 -24.46
N GLY A 61 -12.70 4.92 -24.13
CA GLY A 61 -13.11 3.72 -24.85
C GLY A 61 -12.29 3.44 -26.12
N ILE A 62 -11.29 4.25 -26.43
CA ILE A 62 -10.45 4.08 -27.64
C ILE A 62 -9.63 2.81 -27.56
N HIS A 63 -9.11 2.46 -26.38
CA HIS A 63 -8.29 1.27 -26.22
C HIS A 63 -9.09 -0.02 -26.48
N GLN A 64 -10.33 -0.08 -26.03
CA GLN A 64 -11.26 -1.16 -26.31
C GLN A 64 -11.62 -1.22 -27.79
N ALA A 65 -11.78 -0.08 -28.45
CA ALA A 65 -12.04 -0.04 -29.89
C ALA A 65 -10.83 -0.56 -30.71
N VAL A 66 -9.60 -0.27 -30.28
CA VAL A 66 -8.38 -0.85 -30.88
C VAL A 66 -8.26 -2.35 -30.57
N GLU A 67 -8.54 -2.77 -29.33
CA GLU A 67 -8.59 -4.20 -28.95
C GLU A 67 -9.61 -4.94 -29.84
N ALA A 68 -10.81 -4.38 -30.04
CA ALA A 68 -11.84 -4.94 -30.89
C ALA A 68 -11.44 -4.97 -32.38
N LYS A 69 -10.83 -3.89 -32.88
CA LYS A 69 -10.29 -3.80 -34.25
C LYS A 69 -9.30 -4.92 -34.55
N GLU A 70 -8.43 -5.25 -33.58
CA GLU A 70 -7.41 -6.29 -33.71
C GLU A 70 -7.89 -7.69 -33.27
N GLY A 71 -9.18 -7.85 -32.93
CA GLY A 71 -9.75 -9.12 -32.47
C GLY A 71 -9.22 -9.61 -31.12
N LEU A 72 -8.73 -8.70 -30.28
CA LEU A 72 -8.19 -8.99 -28.95
C LEU A 72 -9.30 -9.10 -27.91
N LYS A 73 -9.00 -9.79 -26.80
CA LYS A 73 -9.90 -9.83 -25.64
C LYS A 73 -10.00 -8.43 -25.03
N ILE A 74 -11.19 -7.84 -25.12
CA ILE A 74 -11.48 -6.51 -24.57
C ILE A 74 -11.34 -6.57 -23.04
N GLN A 75 -10.53 -5.67 -22.49
CA GLN A 75 -10.37 -5.53 -21.05
C GLN A 75 -11.32 -4.45 -20.54
N ALA A 76 -12.02 -4.73 -19.44
CA ALA A 76 -12.82 -3.74 -18.75
C ALA A 76 -11.88 -2.66 -18.17
N ASP A 77 -12.15 -1.40 -18.49
CA ASP A 77 -11.46 -0.29 -17.84
C ASP A 77 -12.10 -0.04 -16.48
N SER A 78 -11.27 0.17 -15.47
CA SER A 78 -11.71 0.81 -14.23
C SER A 78 -11.92 2.30 -14.52
N VAL A 79 -13.15 2.76 -14.59
CA VAL A 79 -13.47 4.19 -14.72
C VAL A 79 -13.40 4.83 -13.34
N ILE A 80 -12.56 5.86 -13.19
CA ILE A 80 -12.55 6.69 -11.99
C ILE A 80 -13.78 7.61 -12.07
N VAL A 81 -14.82 7.32 -11.29
CA VAL A 81 -16.06 8.11 -11.25
C VAL A 81 -15.87 9.41 -10.46
N ALA A 82 -15.09 9.36 -9.39
CA ALA A 82 -14.76 10.52 -8.56
C ALA A 82 -13.40 10.33 -7.89
N GLN A 83 -12.71 11.43 -7.64
CA GLN A 83 -11.44 11.45 -6.92
C GLN A 83 -11.34 12.72 -6.07
N ILE A 84 -10.85 12.58 -4.84
CA ILE A 84 -10.49 13.69 -3.96
C ILE A 84 -9.22 13.32 -3.19
N THR A 85 -8.35 14.29 -2.93
CA THR A 85 -7.19 14.09 -2.06
C THR A 85 -7.61 14.18 -0.59
N TYR A 86 -6.88 13.53 0.32
CA TYR A 86 -7.16 13.65 1.76
C TYR A 86 -7.08 15.11 2.23
N GLN A 87 -6.14 15.88 1.69
CA GLN A 87 -6.00 17.30 2.03
C GLN A 87 -7.26 18.09 1.68
N SER A 88 -7.82 17.86 0.48
CA SER A 88 -9.05 18.53 0.05
C SER A 88 -10.25 18.02 0.84
N LEU A 89 -10.34 16.71 1.07
CA LEU A 89 -11.43 16.08 1.83
C LEU A 89 -11.53 16.65 3.25
N PHE A 90 -10.41 16.68 3.99
CA PHE A 90 -10.42 17.14 5.38
C PHE A 90 -10.69 18.64 5.53
N LYS A 91 -10.40 19.44 4.50
CA LYS A 91 -10.73 20.88 4.48
C LYS A 91 -12.23 21.16 4.36
N LEU A 92 -13.04 20.18 3.97
CA LEU A 92 -14.49 20.33 3.89
C LEU A 92 -15.15 20.34 5.28
N TYR A 93 -14.47 19.83 6.31
CA TYR A 93 -15.00 19.77 7.66
C TYR A 93 -14.94 21.15 8.32
N PRO A 94 -16.06 21.68 8.86
CA PRO A 94 -16.07 22.98 9.54
C PRO A 94 -15.13 23.05 10.75
N LYS A 95 -14.89 21.91 11.39
CA LYS A 95 -13.97 21.76 12.51
C LYS A 95 -13.15 20.50 12.32
N LEU A 96 -11.84 20.62 12.42
CA LEU A 96 -10.89 19.52 12.28
C LEU A 96 -10.01 19.42 13.53
N SER A 97 -9.90 18.21 14.08
CA SER A 97 -9.04 17.87 15.21
C SER A 97 -8.39 16.51 14.97
N GLY A 98 -7.27 16.24 15.64
CA GLY A 98 -6.54 14.99 15.51
C GLY A 98 -5.70 14.69 16.74
N MET A 99 -5.32 13.42 16.90
CA MET A 99 -4.48 12.96 17.99
C MET A 99 -3.43 11.97 17.47
N THR A 100 -2.19 12.09 17.96
CA THR A 100 -1.09 11.18 17.67
C THR A 100 0.07 11.43 18.64
N GLY A 101 0.93 10.43 18.85
CA GLY A 101 2.14 10.58 19.66
C GLY A 101 3.31 11.28 18.96
N THR A 102 3.23 11.55 17.65
CA THR A 102 4.40 11.96 16.83
C THR A 102 4.12 13.15 15.91
N ALA A 103 3.23 14.09 16.28
CA ALA A 103 2.89 15.23 15.42
C ALA A 103 3.84 16.42 15.54
N LYS A 104 4.62 16.54 16.63
CA LYS A 104 5.33 17.80 16.94
C LYS A 104 6.39 18.16 15.90
N THR A 105 7.05 17.17 15.32
CA THR A 105 8.04 17.39 14.24
C THR A 105 7.41 17.94 12.96
N GLU A 106 6.16 17.56 12.68
CA GLU A 106 5.41 17.95 11.47
C GLU A 106 4.46 19.14 11.69
N GLU A 107 4.59 19.86 12.81
CA GLU A 107 3.69 20.96 13.18
C GLU A 107 3.58 22.03 12.08
N LYS A 108 4.69 22.36 11.42
CA LYS A 108 4.71 23.33 10.31
C LYS A 108 3.82 22.87 9.16
N GLU A 109 3.78 21.57 8.88
CA GLU A 109 2.97 21.01 7.81
C GLU A 109 1.48 21.04 8.19
N PHE A 110 1.13 20.62 9.41
CA PHE A 110 -0.23 20.71 9.93
C PHE A 110 -0.77 22.15 9.94
N LEU A 111 0.04 23.10 10.39
CA LEU A 111 -0.33 24.51 10.41
C LEU A 111 -0.47 25.07 9.00
N LYS A 112 0.44 24.73 8.07
CA LYS A 112 0.37 25.22 6.69
C LYS A 112 -0.84 24.65 5.95
N MET A 113 -1.05 23.34 6.02
CA MET A 113 -2.06 22.63 5.24
C MET A 113 -3.47 22.73 5.82
N PHE A 114 -3.59 22.58 7.14
CA PHE A 114 -4.87 22.43 7.83
C PHE A 114 -5.16 23.55 8.85
N LYS A 115 -4.25 24.51 9.04
CA LYS A 115 -4.36 25.55 10.08
C LYS A 115 -4.51 24.96 11.48
N MET A 116 -3.95 23.77 11.70
CA MET A 116 -4.01 23.06 12.96
C MET A 116 -2.69 23.22 13.73
N PRO A 117 -2.69 23.85 14.92
CA PRO A 117 -1.52 23.85 15.81
C PRO A 117 -1.33 22.47 16.45
N VAL A 118 -0.10 22.12 16.83
CA VAL A 118 0.21 20.85 17.51
C VAL A 118 0.57 21.13 18.96
N ILE A 119 -0.31 20.67 19.85
CA ILE A 119 -0.14 20.79 21.30
C ILE A 119 0.44 19.48 21.83
N GLU A 120 1.59 19.57 22.48
CA GLU A 120 2.20 18.44 23.19
C GLU A 120 1.55 18.30 24.57
N VAL A 121 0.90 17.16 24.80
CA VAL A 121 0.25 16.85 26.07
C VAL A 121 1.25 16.08 26.94
N PRO A 122 1.49 16.48 28.20
CA PRO A 122 2.38 15.76 29.11
C PRO A 122 1.97 14.29 29.27
N THR A 123 2.95 13.41 29.43
CA THR A 123 2.70 11.99 29.68
C THR A 123 2.16 11.78 31.10
N ASN A 124 1.32 10.76 31.27
CA ASN A 124 0.76 10.40 32.59
C ASN A 124 1.86 10.00 33.60
N LEU A 125 2.95 9.39 33.11
CA LEU A 125 4.13 9.02 33.89
C LEU A 125 5.40 9.47 33.16
N PRO A 126 6.50 9.73 33.88
CA PRO A 126 7.80 9.97 33.25
C PRO A 126 8.22 8.81 32.35
N ASN A 127 8.68 9.11 31.14
CA ASN A 127 9.19 8.10 30.24
C ASN A 127 10.61 7.68 30.66
N ILE A 128 10.77 6.40 31.01
CA ILE A 128 12.05 5.79 31.42
C ILE A 128 12.65 4.86 30.34
N ARG A 129 12.11 4.89 29.11
CA ARG A 129 12.59 4.06 28.01
C ARG A 129 14.00 4.51 27.62
N VAL A 130 14.90 3.54 27.47
CA VAL A 130 16.25 3.76 26.98
C VAL A 130 16.26 3.56 25.47
N ASP A 131 16.41 4.66 24.72
CA ASP A 131 16.58 4.64 23.27
C ASP A 131 18.07 4.47 22.94
N LEU A 132 18.42 3.31 22.37
CA LEU A 132 19.81 2.99 22.01
C LEU A 132 20.24 3.67 20.71
N PRO A 133 21.54 3.95 20.52
CA PRO A 133 22.06 4.51 19.26
C PRO A 133 21.80 3.62 18.04
N ILE A 134 21.69 4.25 16.87
CA ILE A 134 21.52 3.54 15.59
C ILE A 134 22.80 2.75 15.29
N GLN A 135 22.63 1.47 14.92
CA GLN A 135 23.71 0.61 14.46
C GLN A 135 23.68 0.48 12.94
N ALA A 136 24.83 0.68 12.30
CA ALA A 136 25.01 0.54 10.85
C ALA A 136 25.88 -0.68 10.53
N PHE A 137 25.50 -1.43 9.49
CA PHE A 137 26.18 -2.65 9.09
C PHE A 137 26.61 -2.56 7.63
N ALA A 138 27.80 -3.07 7.31
CA ALA A 138 28.33 -3.05 5.95
C ALA A 138 27.49 -3.89 4.96
N THR A 139 26.84 -4.95 5.44
CA THR A 139 26.00 -5.82 4.60
C THR A 139 24.66 -6.11 5.26
N LEU A 140 23.63 -6.34 4.43
CA LEU A 140 22.32 -6.78 4.91
C LEU A 140 22.39 -8.12 5.64
N ARG A 141 23.23 -9.05 5.16
CA ARG A 141 23.44 -10.35 5.81
C ARG A 141 24.00 -10.16 7.22
N GLY A 142 25.02 -9.32 7.39
CA GLY A 142 25.61 -9.03 8.70
C GLY A 142 24.60 -8.40 9.66
N LYS A 143 23.80 -7.45 9.17
CA LYS A 143 22.69 -6.86 9.94
C LYS A 143 21.74 -7.92 10.47
N TRP A 144 21.26 -8.82 9.61
CA TRP A 144 20.28 -9.83 10.02
C TRP A 144 20.86 -10.91 10.94
N GLN A 145 22.13 -11.27 10.78
CA GLN A 145 22.82 -12.15 11.71
C GLN A 145 22.91 -11.52 13.11
N TYR A 146 23.28 -10.25 13.18
CA TYR A 146 23.31 -9.50 14.44
C TYR A 146 21.92 -9.40 15.09
N VAL A 147 20.89 -9.01 14.32
CA VAL A 147 19.50 -8.93 14.82
C VAL A 147 19.04 -10.29 15.37
N ARG A 148 19.34 -11.39 14.68
CA ARG A 148 19.03 -12.74 15.14
C ARG A 148 19.70 -13.04 16.49
N GLU A 149 20.97 -12.70 16.65
CA GLU A 149 21.74 -12.93 17.89
C GLU A 149 21.21 -12.08 19.05
N GLU A 150 20.84 -10.84 18.78
CA GLU A 150 20.23 -9.95 19.77
C GLU A 150 18.89 -10.52 20.24
N VAL A 151 18.02 -10.91 19.30
CA VAL A 151 16.73 -11.57 19.61
C VAL A 151 16.94 -12.86 20.41
N GLU A 152 17.91 -13.69 20.02
CA GLU A 152 18.26 -14.94 20.73
C GLU A 152 18.70 -14.68 22.17
N SER A 153 19.56 -13.69 22.40
CA SER A 153 20.02 -13.34 23.75
C SER A 153 18.87 -12.81 24.64
N MET A 154 18.01 -11.94 24.09
CA MET A 154 16.86 -11.40 24.82
C MET A 154 15.83 -12.49 25.13
N PHE A 155 15.62 -13.40 24.18
CA PHE A 155 14.76 -14.57 24.37
C PHE A 155 15.25 -15.47 25.49
N GLN A 156 16.57 -15.76 25.56
CA GLN A 156 17.16 -16.56 26.63
C GLN A 156 17.00 -15.91 28.01
N LEU A 157 17.09 -14.57 28.08
CA LEU A 157 16.82 -13.80 29.30
C LEU A 157 15.33 -13.74 29.66
N GLY A 158 14.44 -14.16 28.76
CA GLY A 158 12.98 -14.08 28.93
C GLY A 158 12.37 -12.72 28.65
N ARG A 159 13.13 -11.79 28.07
CA ARG A 159 12.64 -10.45 27.72
C ARG A 159 11.76 -10.52 26.46
N PRO A 160 10.56 -9.91 26.46
CA PRO A 160 9.76 -9.80 25.24
C PRO A 160 10.44 -8.90 24.21
N VAL A 161 10.29 -9.23 22.92
CA VAL A 161 10.89 -8.48 21.81
C VAL A 161 9.87 -8.24 20.71
N LEU A 162 9.77 -6.99 20.27
CA LEU A 162 9.05 -6.59 19.07
C LEU A 162 10.06 -6.12 18.01
N VAL A 163 10.09 -6.79 16.85
CA VAL A 163 10.97 -6.44 15.73
C VAL A 163 10.15 -5.81 14.60
N GLY A 164 10.47 -4.58 14.21
CA GLY A 164 9.83 -3.89 13.09
C GLY A 164 10.55 -4.17 11.76
N THR A 165 9.82 -4.55 10.72
CA THR A 165 10.34 -4.64 9.33
C THR A 165 9.54 -3.75 8.38
N THR A 166 10.16 -3.36 7.27
CA THR A 166 9.53 -2.52 6.22
C THR A 166 8.86 -3.34 5.11
N SER A 167 9.16 -4.64 5.02
CA SER A 167 8.58 -5.54 4.03
C SER A 167 8.27 -6.90 4.64
N VAL A 168 7.31 -7.58 4.01
CA VAL A 168 6.95 -8.97 4.34
C VAL A 168 8.14 -9.89 4.09
N GLU A 169 8.87 -9.69 2.99
CA GLU A 169 10.06 -10.48 2.65
C GLU A 169 11.12 -10.43 3.77
N SER A 170 11.38 -9.25 4.34
CA SER A 170 12.30 -9.11 5.46
C SER A 170 11.78 -9.76 6.75
N SER A 171 10.45 -9.73 6.97
CA SER A 171 9.81 -10.44 8.08
C SER A 171 9.96 -11.95 7.96
N GLU A 172 9.67 -12.52 6.78
CA GLU A 172 9.82 -13.95 6.52
C GLU A 172 11.28 -14.38 6.59
N TYR A 173 12.22 -13.59 6.06
CA TYR A 173 13.64 -13.87 6.16
C TYR A 173 14.12 -13.95 7.62
N LEU A 174 13.72 -12.99 8.47
CA LEU A 174 14.03 -13.07 9.89
C LEU A 174 13.32 -14.24 10.57
N SER A 175 12.07 -14.51 10.20
CA SER A 175 11.31 -15.66 10.70
C SER A 175 12.07 -16.96 10.46
N ASP A 176 12.61 -17.17 9.27
CA ASP A 176 13.36 -18.37 8.94
C ASP A 176 14.68 -18.47 9.70
N LEU A 177 15.38 -17.35 9.91
CA LEU A 177 16.57 -17.30 10.77
C LEU A 177 16.25 -17.71 12.22
N LEU A 178 15.11 -17.28 12.75
CA LEU A 178 14.68 -17.64 14.11
C LEU A 178 14.20 -19.10 14.19
N LYS A 179 13.49 -19.61 13.18
CA LYS A 179 13.09 -21.02 13.08
C LYS A 179 14.32 -21.93 13.09
N SER A 180 15.39 -21.56 12.39
CA SER A 180 16.65 -22.33 12.37
C SER A 180 17.31 -22.50 13.74
N ARG A 181 16.90 -21.68 14.73
CA ARG A 181 17.35 -21.70 16.13
C ARG A 181 16.28 -22.17 17.10
N ASN A 182 15.15 -22.69 16.62
CA ASN A 182 14.01 -23.11 17.43
C ASN A 182 13.46 -22.01 18.37
N ILE A 183 13.52 -20.74 17.95
CA ILE A 183 12.96 -19.63 18.71
C ILE A 183 11.49 -19.43 18.29
N PRO A 184 10.51 -19.66 19.17
CA PRO A 184 9.10 -19.44 18.87
C PRO A 184 8.84 -17.94 18.70
N HIS A 185 8.12 -17.57 17.64
CA HIS A 185 7.82 -16.17 17.33
C HIS A 185 6.53 -16.07 16.52
N ASN A 186 5.95 -14.88 16.49
CA ASN A 186 4.81 -14.53 15.65
C ASN A 186 5.23 -13.55 14.55
N VAL A 187 4.61 -13.65 13.38
CA VAL A 187 4.80 -12.71 12.26
C VAL A 187 3.48 -12.04 11.92
N LEU A 188 3.48 -10.71 11.84
CA LEU A 188 2.32 -9.89 11.53
C LEU A 188 2.62 -9.10 10.26
N ASN A 189 1.73 -9.23 9.28
CA ASN A 189 1.97 -8.77 7.91
C ASN A 189 1.04 -7.62 7.50
N ALA A 190 0.40 -6.96 8.46
CA ALA A 190 -0.47 -5.80 8.29
C ALA A 190 -1.59 -6.03 7.25
N ARG A 191 -2.09 -7.27 7.14
CA ARG A 191 -3.14 -7.61 6.18
C ARG A 191 -4.49 -7.17 6.77
N PRO A 192 -5.27 -6.28 6.12
CA PRO A 192 -6.50 -5.73 6.70
C PRO A 192 -7.51 -6.79 7.16
N LYS A 193 -7.63 -7.90 6.42
CA LYS A 193 -8.50 -9.03 6.77
C LYS A 193 -8.15 -9.70 8.10
N TYR A 194 -6.90 -9.60 8.56
CA TYR A 194 -6.41 -10.24 9.77
C TYR A 194 -6.17 -9.26 10.92
N ALA A 195 -6.56 -7.99 10.78
CA ALA A 195 -6.28 -6.95 11.77
C ALA A 195 -6.75 -7.33 13.19
N ALA A 196 -7.94 -7.93 13.34
CA ALA A 196 -8.43 -8.38 14.64
C ALA A 196 -7.56 -9.48 15.27
N ARG A 197 -7.15 -10.48 14.48
CA ARG A 197 -6.26 -11.55 14.93
C ARG A 197 -4.85 -11.04 15.22
N GLU A 198 -4.33 -10.13 14.40
CA GLU A 198 -3.03 -9.51 14.63
C GLU A 198 -3.05 -8.68 15.93
N ALA A 199 -4.16 -8.02 16.24
CA ALA A 199 -4.36 -7.30 17.50
C ALA A 199 -4.34 -8.25 18.71
N GLU A 200 -5.01 -9.41 18.65
CA GLU A 200 -4.97 -10.43 19.71
C GLU A 200 -3.54 -10.90 19.99
N ILE A 201 -2.74 -11.13 18.94
CA ILE A 201 -1.34 -11.54 19.08
C ILE A 201 -0.51 -10.41 19.72
N ILE A 202 -0.70 -9.17 19.27
CA ILE A 202 0.04 -8.00 19.78
C ILE A 202 -0.29 -7.72 21.24
N ALA A 203 -1.56 -7.88 21.64
CA ALA A 203 -1.97 -7.75 23.03
C ALA A 203 -1.21 -8.70 23.97
N GLN A 204 -0.68 -9.81 23.45
CA GLN A 204 0.10 -10.79 24.21
C GLN A 204 1.63 -10.67 24.00
N ALA A 205 2.09 -9.71 23.19
CA ALA A 205 3.52 -9.55 22.86
C ALA A 205 4.39 -9.12 24.06
N GLY A 206 3.78 -8.65 25.16
CA GLY A 206 4.48 -8.28 26.39
C GLY A 206 4.74 -9.43 27.37
N ARG A 207 4.38 -10.67 27.03
CA ARG A 207 4.61 -11.86 27.87
C ARG A 207 6.08 -12.28 27.87
N LYS A 208 6.51 -12.93 28.95
CA LYS A 208 7.86 -13.50 29.06
C LYS A 208 8.14 -14.41 27.86
N HIS A 209 9.33 -14.31 27.27
CA HIS A 209 9.76 -15.04 26.06
C HIS A 209 8.96 -14.74 24.77
N ALA A 210 8.08 -13.75 24.75
CA ALA A 210 7.32 -13.44 23.54
C ALA A 210 8.18 -12.71 22.50
N ILE A 211 8.28 -13.27 21.29
CA ILE A 211 8.94 -12.66 20.14
C ILE A 211 7.90 -12.37 19.07
N THR A 212 7.80 -11.12 18.65
CA THR A 212 6.83 -10.68 17.63
C THR A 212 7.54 -9.88 16.54
N ILE A 213 7.35 -10.26 15.29
CA ILE A 213 7.84 -9.54 14.11
C ILE A 213 6.65 -8.80 13.49
N SER A 214 6.77 -7.49 13.32
CA SER A 214 5.72 -6.60 12.81
C SER A 214 6.17 -5.90 11.54
N THR A 215 5.52 -6.22 10.41
CA THR A 215 5.73 -5.54 9.13
C THR A 215 4.94 -4.24 9.08
N ASN A 216 5.57 -3.12 8.74
CA ASN A 216 4.92 -1.83 8.47
C ASN A 216 3.92 -1.39 9.56
N MET A 217 4.31 -1.51 10.83
CA MET A 217 3.45 -1.19 11.99
C MET A 217 2.18 -2.06 12.07
N ALA A 218 2.25 -3.33 11.66
CA ALA A 218 1.21 -4.31 11.96
C ALA A 218 0.94 -4.35 13.48
N GLY A 219 -0.34 -4.33 13.86
CA GLY A 219 -0.75 -4.19 15.26
C GLY A 219 -0.93 -2.76 15.77
N ARG A 220 -0.83 -1.75 14.88
CA ARG A 220 -1.06 -0.35 15.26
C ARG A 220 -2.45 -0.19 15.90
N GLY A 221 -2.46 0.47 17.06
CA GLY A 221 -3.67 0.75 17.83
C GLY A 221 -3.95 -0.23 18.97
N THR A 222 -3.13 -1.27 19.13
CA THR A 222 -3.20 -2.19 20.27
C THR A 222 -1.99 -2.00 21.19
N ASP A 223 -2.24 -1.76 22.47
CA ASP A 223 -1.19 -1.60 23.47
C ASP A 223 -0.51 -2.92 23.80
N ILE A 224 0.82 -2.88 23.92
CA ILE A 224 1.63 -4.01 24.40
C ILE A 224 1.86 -3.82 25.90
N ILE A 225 0.98 -4.42 26.70
CA ILE A 225 1.08 -4.39 28.17
C ILE A 225 2.05 -5.49 28.63
N LEU A 226 2.99 -5.15 29.51
CA LEU A 226 3.91 -6.13 30.10
C LEU A 226 3.14 -7.17 30.92
N GLY A 227 3.45 -8.46 30.71
CA GLY A 227 2.67 -9.58 31.25
C GLY A 227 1.52 -10.04 30.35
N GLY A 228 1.24 -9.31 29.26
CA GLY A 228 0.14 -9.57 28.33
C GLY A 228 -1.18 -8.95 28.79
N ASN A 229 -2.09 -8.73 27.85
CA ASN A 229 -3.41 -8.22 28.16
C ASN A 229 -4.23 -9.31 28.90
N PRO A 230 -4.82 -9.01 30.07
CA PRO A 230 -5.63 -9.96 30.84
C PRO A 230 -7.02 -10.23 30.22
N LYS A 231 -7.44 -9.44 29.24
CA LYS A 231 -8.68 -9.64 28.48
C LYS A 231 -8.47 -10.49 27.23
#